data_AF-A0A940QXJ1-F1
#
_entry.id   AF-A0A940QXJ1-F1
#
_cell.length_a   1.000
_cell.length_b   1.000
_cell.length_c   1.000
_cell.angle_alpha   90.00
_cell.angle_beta   90.00
_cell.angle_gamma   90.00
#
_symmetry.space_group_name_H-M   'P 1'
#
loop_
_entity.id
_entity.type
_entity.pdbx_description
1 polymer ?
#
loop_
_entity_poly.entity_id
_entity_poly.type
_entity_poly.pdbx_seq_one_letter_code
_entity_poly.pdbx_strand_id
1 'polypeptide(L)'
;MNHERLEWIISGLSRYKLTEKENQFVKSAESDFNQKNMLTEQQEEKLENLYKEKSRFLPNKNYFSFKESGSPEKTKARRYRPKFMP
;
A
#
# COMPACT_ATOMS: atom_id res chain seq x y z
N MET A 1 -0.11 13.79 6.52
CA MET A 1 -0.36 12.33 6.55
C MET A 1 -1.06 11.89 7.83
N ASN A 2 -1.97 10.90 7.80
CA ASN A 2 -2.52 10.25 9.01
C ASN A 2 -1.59 9.15 9.52
N HIS A 3 -1.59 8.88 10.84
CA HIS A 3 -0.81 7.79 11.46
C HIS A 3 -1.04 6.44 10.77
N GLU A 4 -2.30 6.08 10.54
CA GLU A 4 -2.67 4.82 9.86
C GLU A 4 -2.04 4.72 8.46
N ARG A 5 -1.97 5.84 7.74
CA ARG A 5 -1.41 5.88 6.39
C ARG A 5 0.11 5.73 6.45
N LEU A 6 0.78 6.34 7.43
CA LEU A 6 2.20 6.17 7.68
C LEU A 6 2.52 4.70 7.98
N GLU A 7 1.84 4.12 8.96
CA GLU A 7 2.04 2.74 9.38
C GLU A 7 1.80 1.76 8.22
N TRP A 8 0.78 2.04 7.39
CA TRP A 8 0.52 1.29 6.17
C TRP A 8 1.64 1.40 5.14
N ILE A 9 2.19 2.60 4.93
CA ILE A 9 3.35 2.79 4.04
C ILE A 9 4.58 2.04 4.58
N ILE A 10 4.89 2.17 5.87
CA ILE A 10 6.04 1.48 6.51
C ILE A 10 5.88 -0.05 6.36
N SER A 11 4.69 -0.57 6.66
CA SER A 11 4.36 -1.98 6.50
C SER A 11 4.49 -2.43 5.03
N GLY A 12 4.07 -1.59 4.08
CA GLY A 12 4.25 -1.82 2.66
C GLY A 12 5.72 -1.84 2.25
N LEU A 13 6.50 -0.85 2.68
CA LEU A 13 7.92 -0.68 2.39
C LEU A 13 8.77 -1.85 2.93
N SER A 14 8.40 -2.43 4.07
CA SER A 14 9.08 -3.62 4.63
C SER A 14 9.07 -4.85 3.71
N ARG A 15 8.12 -4.91 2.76
CA ARG A 15 8.01 -6.00 1.77
C ARG A 15 9.00 -5.84 0.61
N TYR A 16 9.60 -4.66 0.45
CA TYR A 16 10.53 -4.34 -0.62
C TYR A 16 11.97 -4.35 -0.14
N LYS A 17 12.92 -4.56 -1.07
CA LYS A 17 14.34 -4.32 -0.78
C LYS A 17 14.58 -2.80 -0.72
N LEU A 18 14.61 -2.30 0.51
CA LEU A 18 15.08 -0.96 0.83
C LEU A 18 16.60 -0.94 0.83
N THR A 19 17.18 0.13 0.28
CA THR A 19 18.58 0.46 0.47
C THR A 19 18.80 0.95 1.90
N GLU A 20 20.05 0.90 2.37
CA GLU A 20 20.39 1.28 3.74
C GLU A 20 19.99 2.73 4.07
N LYS A 21 20.17 3.65 3.10
CA LYS A 21 19.76 5.05 3.21
C LYS A 21 18.24 5.21 3.34
N GLU A 22 17.48 4.46 2.54
CA GLU A 22 16.01 4.46 2.60
C GLU A 22 15.52 3.90 3.94
N ASN A 23 16.15 2.83 4.42
CA ASN A 23 15.81 2.21 5.71
C ASN A 23 16.08 3.16 6.88
N GLN A 24 17.21 3.87 6.85
CA GLN A 24 17.54 4.88 7.85
C GLN A 24 16.55 6.06 7.82
N PHE A 25 16.13 6.47 6.62
CA PHE A 25 15.12 7.51 6.45
C PHE A 25 13.75 7.09 7.01
N VAL A 26 13.29 5.87 6.73
CA VAL A 26 12.01 5.36 7.27
C VAL A 26 12.02 5.31 8.79
N LYS A 27 13.11 4.82 9.40
CA LYS A 27 13.27 4.80 10.87
C LYS A 27 13.31 6.20 11.47
N SER A 28 13.97 7.15 10.81
CA SER A 28 13.99 8.54 11.24
C SER A 28 12.59 9.16 11.19
N ALA A 29 11.85 8.91 10.10
CA ALA A 29 10.49 9.41 9.94
C ALA A 29 9.52 8.81 10.97
N GLU A 30 9.65 7.51 11.28
CA GLU A 30 8.89 6.85 12.33
C GLU A 30 9.19 7.43 13.71
N SER A 31 10.47 7.64 14.03
CA SER A 31 10.89 8.26 15.29
C SER A 31 10.41 9.71 15.41
N ASP A 32 10.54 10.50 14.34
CA ASP A 32 10.07 11.89 14.30
C ASP A 32 8.55 11.96 14.48
N PHE A 33 7.81 11.05 13.81
CA PHE A 33 6.37 10.94 13.97
C PHE A 33 6.01 10.55 15.41
N ASN A 34 6.68 9.58 16.03
CA ASN A 34 6.39 9.16 17.40
C ASN A 34 6.66 10.28 18.43
N GLN A 35 7.68 11.12 18.18
CA GLN A 35 8.01 12.23 19.07
C GLN A 35 7.10 13.46 18.90
N LYS A 36 6.75 13.82 17.67
CA LYS A 36 6.03 15.07 17.37
C LYS A 36 4.56 14.84 17.00
N ASN A 37 4.14 13.59 16.84
CA ASN A 37 2.87 13.17 16.24
C ASN A 37 2.60 13.79 14.86
N MET A 38 3.66 14.26 14.18
CA MET A 38 3.54 15.02 12.94
C MET A 38 4.82 14.88 12.11
N LEU A 39 4.64 14.65 10.81
CA LEU A 39 5.72 14.71 9.82
C LEU A 39 5.72 16.05 9.11
N THR A 40 6.88 16.44 8.60
CA THR A 40 6.97 17.57 7.66
C THR A 40 6.45 17.14 6.29
N GLU A 41 5.85 18.07 5.54
CA GLU A 41 5.36 17.81 4.17
C GLU A 41 6.46 17.21 3.28
N GLN A 42 7.71 17.67 3.43
CA GLN A 42 8.85 17.12 2.69
C GLN A 42 9.15 15.66 3.02
N GLN A 43 8.98 15.26 4.29
CA GLN A 43 9.16 13.86 4.68
C GLN A 43 8.03 12.98 4.17
N GLU A 44 6.79 13.48 4.21
CA GLU A 44 5.61 12.82 3.66
C GLU A 44 5.76 12.59 2.15
N GLU A 45 6.08 13.64 1.40
CA GLU A 45 6.27 13.55 -0.05
C GLU A 45 7.39 12.56 -0.41
N LYS A 46 8.51 12.57 0.33
CA LYS A 46 9.58 11.59 0.15
C LYS A 46 9.13 10.16 0.43
N LEU A 47 8.38 9.91 1.50
CA LEU A 47 7.86 8.58 1.83
C LEU A 47 6.92 8.06 0.74
N GLU A 48 6.00 8.91 0.27
CA GLU A 48 5.07 8.55 -0.79
C GLU A 48 5.78 8.27 -2.12
N ASN A 49 6.74 9.12 -2.50
CA ASN A 49 7.53 8.91 -3.72
C ASN A 49 8.36 7.64 -3.64
N LEU A 50 9.00 7.36 -2.50
CA LEU A 50 9.75 6.14 -2.26
C LEU A 50 8.87 4.90 -2.40
N TYR A 51 7.70 4.91 -1.76
CA TYR A 51 6.72 3.82 -1.91
C TYR A 51 6.26 3.64 -3.36
N LYS A 52 5.95 4.75 -4.05
CA LYS A 52 5.53 4.74 -5.45
C LYS A 52 6.61 4.18 -6.37
N GLU A 53 7.87 4.57 -6.18
CA GLU A 53 9.01 4.02 -6.91
C GLU A 53 9.14 2.51 -6.69
N LYS A 54 9.14 2.05 -5.43
CA LYS A 54 9.24 0.61 -5.14
C LYS A 54 8.06 -0.19 -5.70
N SER A 55 6.86 0.37 -5.64
CA SER A 55 5.66 -0.25 -6.22
C SER A 55 5.72 -0.33 -7.75
N ARG A 56 6.32 0.66 -8.43
CA ARG A 56 6.50 0.67 -9.89
C ARG A 56 7.43 -0.45 -10.38
N PHE A 57 8.41 -0.85 -9.57
CA PHE A 57 9.32 -1.95 -9.91
C PHE A 57 8.66 -3.34 -9.84
N LEU A 58 7.43 -3.46 -9.31
CA LEU A 58 6.62 -4.67 -9.45
C LEU A 58 5.64 -4.49 -10.62
N PRO A 59 5.82 -5.18 -11.77
CA PRO A 59 5.01 -4.96 -12.96
C PRO A 59 3.54 -5.42 -12.84
N ASN A 60 3.06 -5.81 -11.67
CA ASN A 60 1.68 -6.22 -11.50
C ASN A 60 1.25 -6.17 -10.03
N LYS A 61 0.50 -5.13 -9.65
CA LYS A 61 -0.75 -5.20 -8.87
C LYS A 61 -1.12 -3.82 -8.34
N ASN A 62 -2.40 -3.49 -8.45
CA ASN A 62 -3.07 -2.30 -7.91
C ASN A 62 -2.83 -2.10 -6.39
N TYR A 63 -1.66 -1.61 -5.98
CA TYR A 63 -1.42 -1.23 -4.58
C TYR A 63 -1.98 0.14 -4.22
N PHE A 64 -2.28 0.98 -5.23
CA PHE A 64 -2.85 2.33 -5.09
C PHE A 64 -4.38 2.39 -5.19
N SER A 65 -5.05 1.23 -5.25
CA SER A 65 -6.50 1.21 -5.07
C SER A 65 -6.77 1.34 -3.58
N PHE A 66 -6.99 2.58 -3.12
CA PHE A 66 -7.85 2.80 -1.97
C PHE A 66 -9.13 2.01 -2.26
N LYS A 67 -9.31 0.87 -1.59
CA LYS A 67 -10.62 0.25 -1.51
C LYS A 67 -11.45 1.14 -0.61
N GLU A 68 -11.98 2.18 -1.22
CA GLU A 68 -13.23 2.78 -0.78
C GLU A 68 -14.18 1.61 -0.49
N SER A 69 -14.61 1.53 0.75
CA SER A 69 -15.43 0.47 1.30
C SER A 69 -16.75 0.36 0.53
N GLY A 70 -16.76 -0.44 -0.54
CA GLY A 70 -17.94 -0.84 -1.29
C GLY A 70 -17.96 -2.36 -1.38
N SER A 71 -18.82 -2.96 -0.56
CA SER A 71 -19.21 -4.38 -0.43
C SER A 71 -18.62 -5.43 -1.40
N PRO A 72 -18.21 -6.61 -0.92
CA PRO A 72 -17.99 -7.77 -1.78
C PRO A 72 -19.35 -8.37 -2.15
N GLU A 73 -20.07 -7.79 -3.12
CA GLU A 73 -21.25 -8.47 -3.66
C GLU A 73 -20.77 -9.60 -4.57
N LYS A 74 -20.74 -10.79 -3.98
CA LYS A 74 -20.46 -12.06 -4.65
C LYS A 74 -21.55 -12.34 -5.69
N THR A 75 -21.39 -11.84 -6.91
CA THR A 75 -22.28 -12.24 -8.01
C THR A 75 -21.88 -13.62 -8.51
N LYS A 76 -22.70 -14.59 -8.13
CA LYS A 76 -22.55 -16.05 -8.29
C LYS A 76 -22.17 -16.45 -9.72
N ALA A 77 -21.13 -17.27 -9.84
CA ALA A 77 -20.82 -18.03 -11.05
C ALA A 77 -21.92 -19.06 -11.32
N ARG A 78 -22.90 -18.76 -12.18
CA ARG A 78 -23.87 -19.73 -12.67
C ARG A 78 -23.40 -20.26 -14.03
N ARG A 79 -22.61 -21.34 -14.03
CA ARG A 79 -22.36 -22.11 -15.26
C ARG A 79 -23.66 -22.82 -15.63
N TYR A 80 -24.37 -22.30 -16.62
CA TYR A 80 -25.53 -22.97 -17.21
C TYR A 80 -25.00 -24.11 -18.09
N ARG A 81 -25.09 -25.36 -17.62
CA ARG A 81 -24.90 -26.54 -18.48
C ARG A 81 -26.27 -26.93 -19.04
N PRO A 82 -26.49 -26.91 -20.36
CA PRO A 82 -27.67 -27.56 -20.93
C PRO A 82 -27.54 -29.07 -20.69
N LYS A 83 -28.58 -29.67 -20.09
CA LYS A 83 -28.69 -31.12 -20.02
C LYS A 83 -29.03 -31.61 -21.43
N PHE A 84 -28.14 -32.41 -21.99
CA PHE A 84 -28.42 -33.24 -23.17
C PHE A 84 -29.59 -34.17 -22.80
N MET A 85 -30.64 -34.19 -23.61
CA MET A 85 -31.66 -35.26 -23.59
C MET A 85 -31.66 -35.95 -24.97
N PRO A 86 -31.91 -37.27 -25.00
CA PRO A 86 -31.69 -38.14 -26.16
C PRO A 86 -32.66 -37.89 -27.32
#